data_AF-A0A549TEE7-F1
#
_entry.id   AF-A0A549TEE7-F1
#
_cell.length_a   1.000
_cell.length_b   1.000
_cell.length_c   1.000
_cell.angle_alpha   90.00
_cell.angle_beta   90.00
_cell.angle_gamma   90.00
#
_symmetry.space_group_name_H-M   'P 1'
#
loop_
_entity.id
_entity.type
_entity.pdbx_description
1 polymer ?
#
loop_
_entity_poly.entity_id
_entity_poly.type
_entity_poly.pdbx_seq_one_letter_code
_entity_poly.pdbx_strand_id
1 'polypeptide(L)'
;MAARDRYSRKLECPQCGHSGFAEVSEDDDPRRKDPGFQVDEMPKGFYTEFAARDPRKYMLRCQCGHKFRFERKSVYAPGGEPRR
;
A
#
# COMPACT_ATOMS: atom_id res chain seq x y z
N MET A 1 6.39 13.44 18.42
CA MET A 1 5.43 12.50 17.80
C MET A 1 5.81 12.43 16.33
N ALA A 2 6.26 11.28 15.82
CA ALA A 2 6.46 11.14 14.38
C ALA A 2 5.07 11.18 13.73
N ALA A 3 4.85 12.10 12.79
CA ALA A 3 3.65 12.11 12.00
C ALA A 3 3.69 10.84 11.13
N ARG A 4 2.72 9.95 11.36
CA ARG A 4 2.49 8.81 10.49
C ARG A 4 1.40 9.22 9.52
N ASP A 5 1.74 9.30 8.24
CA ASP A 5 0.76 9.54 7.20
C ASP A 5 -0.03 8.26 6.96
N ARG A 6 -1.32 8.33 7.31
CA ARG A 6 -2.29 7.30 6.99
C ARG A 6 -2.97 7.66 5.69
N TYR A 7 -2.95 6.74 4.73
CA TYR A 7 -3.59 6.97 3.45
C TYR A 7 -4.13 5.67 2.86
N SER A 8 -5.20 5.80 2.07
CA SER A 8 -5.77 4.70 1.30
C SER A 8 -5.02 4.53 -0.01
N ARG A 9 -4.55 3.32 -0.28
CA ARG A 9 -3.86 2.97 -1.53
C ARG A 9 -4.71 2.02 -2.35
N LYS A 10 -5.04 2.42 -3.58
CA LYS A 10 -5.71 1.53 -4.54
C LYS A 10 -4.76 0.39 -4.93
N LEU A 11 -5.25 -0.84 -4.78
CA LEU A 11 -4.65 -2.07 -5.28
C LEU A 11 -5.45 -2.55 -6.49
N GLU A 12 -4.76 -3.01 -7.52
CA GLU A 12 -5.36 -3.56 -8.72
C GLU A 12 -4.54 -4.77 -9.17
N CYS A 13 -5.20 -5.92 -9.31
CA CYS A 13 -4.54 -7.14 -9.74
C CYS A 13 -4.34 -7.09 -11.26
N PRO A 14 -3.08 -7.16 -11.76
CA PRO A 14 -2.82 -7.07 -13.20
C PRO A 14 -3.33 -8.29 -13.98
N GLN A 15 -3.61 -9.41 -13.30
CA GLN A 15 -4.05 -10.64 -13.95
C GLN A 15 -5.58 -10.74 -14.10
N CYS A 16 -6.34 -10.30 -13.09
CA CYS A 16 -7.80 -10.46 -13.08
C CYS A 16 -8.58 -9.15 -13.01
N GLY A 17 -7.90 -8.01 -12.89
CA GLY A 17 -8.52 -6.68 -12.77
C GLY A 17 -9.24 -6.42 -11.45
N HIS A 18 -9.23 -7.36 -10.49
CA HIS A 18 -9.80 -7.15 -9.17
C HIS A 18 -9.12 -5.95 -8.51
N SER A 19 -9.90 -5.05 -7.94
CA SER A 19 -9.37 -3.85 -7.30
C SER A 19 -9.97 -3.63 -5.91
N GLY A 20 -9.24 -2.93 -5.06
CA GLY A 20 -9.65 -2.60 -3.70
C GLY A 20 -8.77 -1.50 -3.12
N PHE A 21 -9.14 -0.99 -1.96
CA PHE A 21 -8.35 0.02 -1.24
C PHE A 21 -7.75 -0.61 0.01
N ALA A 22 -6.44 -0.46 0.16
CA ALA A 22 -5.72 -0.85 1.36
C ALA A 22 -5.40 0.39 2.19
N GLU A 23 -5.70 0.34 3.48
CA GLU A 23 -5.28 1.38 4.41
C GLU A 23 -3.84 1.11 4.81
N VAL A 24 -2.98 2.10 4.59
CA VAL A 24 -1.55 2.02 4.91
C VAL A 24 -1.11 3.20 5.75
N SER A 25 -0.14 2.94 6.61
CA SER A 25 0.58 3.94 7.39
C SER A 25 2.04 3.95 6.96
N GLU A 26 2.58 5.13 6.65
CA GLU A 26 4.01 5.37 6.47
C GLU A 26 4.51 6.42 7.48
N ASP A 27 5.77 6.28 7.89
CA ASP A 27 6.46 7.27 8.71
C ASP A 27 7.06 8.32 7.76
N ASP A 28 6.58 9.56 7.84
CA ASP A 28 7.03 10.65 6.94
C ASP A 28 8.32 11.32 7.44
N ASP A 29 8.90 10.85 8.56
CA ASP A 29 10.10 11.48 9.11
C ASP A 29 11.29 11.34 8.12
N PRO A 30 11.74 12.44 7.50
CA PRO A 30 12.78 12.39 6.47
C PRO A 30 14.16 12.02 7.05
N ARG A 31 14.30 12.00 8.38
CA ARG A 31 15.53 11.60 9.08
C ARG A 31 15.58 10.10 9.28
N ARG A 32 14.49 9.36 9.07
CA ARG A 32 14.49 7.90 9.18
C ARG A 32 14.95 7.25 7.89
N LYS A 33 15.80 6.25 8.05
CA LYS A 33 16.40 5.46 6.95
C LYS A 33 15.40 4.49 6.31
N ASP A 34 14.25 4.28 6.94
CA ASP A 34 13.24 3.30 6.55
C ASP A 34 11.85 3.94 6.73
N PRO A 35 11.00 3.95 5.69
CA PRO A 35 9.70 4.64 5.70
C PRO A 35 8.68 3.96 6.62
N GLY A 36 9.01 2.81 7.24
CA GLY A 36 8.14 2.18 8.22
C GLY A 36 6.78 1.78 7.65
N PHE A 37 6.72 1.41 6.37
CA PHE A 37 5.50 1.06 5.67
C PHE A 37 4.78 -0.10 6.36
N GLN A 38 3.51 0.09 6.63
CA GLN A 38 2.64 -0.88 7.25
C GLN A 38 1.27 -0.85 6.55
N VAL A 39 0.74 -2.03 6.24
CA VAL A 39 -0.65 -2.18 5.80
C VAL A 39 -1.48 -2.42 7.05
N ASP A 40 -2.37 -1.49 7.37
CA ASP A 40 -3.27 -1.58 8.52
C ASP A 40 -4.53 -2.37 8.18
N GLU A 41 -5.09 -2.13 6.99
CA GLU A 41 -6.27 -2.86 6.49
C GLU A 41 -6.06 -3.35 5.07
N MET A 42 -6.30 -4.65 4.86
CA MET A 42 -6.21 -5.29 3.55
C MET A 42 -7.60 -5.39 2.90
N PRO A 43 -7.77 -4.99 1.63
CA PRO A 43 -9.05 -5.15 0.95
C PRO A 43 -9.40 -6.62 0.74
N LYS A 44 -10.71 -6.89 0.70
CA LYS A 44 -11.22 -8.25 0.47
C LYS A 44 -10.70 -8.83 -0.84
N GLY A 45 -10.28 -10.09 -0.78
CA GLY A 45 -9.71 -10.80 -1.93
C GLY A 45 -8.24 -10.48 -2.20
N PHE A 46 -7.57 -9.73 -1.33
CA PHE A 46 -6.12 -9.59 -1.29
C PHE A 46 -5.57 -10.12 0.02
N TYR A 47 -4.37 -10.67 -0.04
CA TYR A 47 -3.68 -11.28 1.08
C TYR A 47 -2.21 -10.84 1.07
N THR A 48 -1.63 -10.67 2.26
CA THR A 48 -0.19 -10.45 2.38
C THR A 48 0.54 -11.76 2.17
N GLU A 49 1.40 -11.81 1.15
CA GLU A 49 2.30 -12.94 0.94
C GLU A 49 3.63 -12.72 1.67
N PHE A 50 4.16 -11.49 1.61
CA PHE A 50 5.37 -11.09 2.33
C PHE A 50 5.23 -9.66 2.83
N ALA A 51 5.28 -9.50 4.15
CA ALA A 51 5.26 -8.19 4.79
C ALA A 51 6.68 -7.59 4.79
N ALA A 52 6.81 -6.34 4.36
CA ALA A 52 8.06 -5.59 4.40
C ALA A 52 7.77 -4.16 4.84
N ARG A 53 8.78 -3.48 5.41
CA ARG A 53 8.69 -2.05 5.73
C ARG A 53 8.98 -1.12 4.54
N ASP A 54 9.31 -1.72 3.40
CA ASP A 54 9.47 -1.03 2.13
C ASP A 54 8.34 -1.50 1.19
N PRO A 55 7.50 -0.61 0.65
CA PRO A 55 6.38 -0.99 -0.20
C PRO A 55 6.84 -1.69 -1.50
N ARG A 56 8.05 -1.41 -2.01
CA ARG A 56 8.59 -2.09 -3.21
C ARG A 56 8.95 -3.54 -2.93
N LYS A 57 9.16 -3.91 -1.67
CA LYS A 57 9.46 -5.28 -1.22
C LYS A 57 8.22 -6.01 -0.67
N TYR A 58 7.12 -5.29 -0.43
CA TYR A 58 5.89 -5.87 0.07
C TYR A 58 5.20 -6.67 -1.04
N MET A 59 4.93 -7.95 -0.81
CA MET A 59 4.25 -8.83 -1.76
C MET A 59 2.82 -9.10 -1.35
N LEU A 60 1.93 -8.93 -2.30
CA LEU A 60 0.52 -9.23 -2.21
C LEU A 60 0.18 -10.45 -3.04
N ARG A 61 -0.83 -11.19 -2.61
CA ARG A 61 -1.49 -12.25 -3.35
C ARG A 61 -2.95 -11.91 -3.53
N CYS A 62 -3.43 -11.93 -4.77
CA CYS A 62 -4.84 -11.83 -5.07
C CYS A 62 -5.54 -13.19 -4.87
N GLN A 63 -6.84 -13.16 -4.61
CA GLN A 63 -7.70 -14.34 -4.56
C GLN A 63 -7.65 -15.21 -5.82
N CYS A 64 -7.33 -14.63 -6.98
CA CYS A 64 -7.13 -15.39 -8.22
C CYS A 64 -5.85 -16.23 -8.23
N GLY A 65 -5.00 -16.13 -7.20
CA GLY A 65 -3.73 -16.83 -7.06
C GLY A 65 -2.51 -16.05 -7.55
N HIS A 66 -2.70 -14.93 -8.23
CA HIS A 66 -1.59 -14.11 -8.73
C HIS A 66 -0.87 -13.36 -7.60
N LYS A 67 0.46 -13.40 -7.61
CA LYS A 67 1.33 -12.70 -6.64
C LYS A 67 2.01 -11.52 -7.32
N PHE A 68 1.91 -10.35 -6.72
CA PHE A 68 2.47 -9.11 -7.28
C PHE A 68 2.95 -8.19 -6.15
N ARG A 69 3.84 -7.25 -6.49
CA ARG A 69 4.38 -6.28 -5.53
C ARG A 69 3.36 -5.20 -5.22
N PHE A 70 3.47 -4.58 -4.05
CA PHE A 70 2.75 -3.37 -3.68
C PHE A 70 3.31 -2.17 -4.45
N GLU A 71 3.13 -2.17 -5.78
CA GLU A 71 3.76 -1.20 -6.67
C GLU A 71 3.14 0.20 -6.49
N ARG A 72 3.96 1.25 -6.50
CA ARG A 72 3.54 2.66 -6.40
C ARG A 72 2.89 3.11 -7.71
N LYS A 73 1.68 2.64 -7.98
CA LYS A 73 0.70 3.45 -8.72
C LYS A 73 -0.23 4.06 -7.69
N SER A 74 0.29 5.05 -6.95
CA SER A 74 -0.51 5.92 -6.10
C SER A 74 -1.48 6.69 -6.99
N VAL A 75 -2.66 6.12 -7.21
CA VAL A 75 -3.83 6.89 -7.62
C VAL A 75 -4.43 7.37 -6.30
N TYR A 76 -4.14 8.62 -5.94
CA TYR A 76 -4.83 9.26 -4.82
C TYR A 76 -6.33 9.11 -5.06
N ALA A 77 -7.10 8.82 -4.00
CA ALA A 77 -8.54 8.94 -4.09
C ALA A 77 -8.86 10.35 -4.61
N PRO A 78 -9.78 10.52 -5.59
CA PRO A 78 -10.12 11.83 -6.11
C PRO A 78 -10.64 12.70 -4.95
N GLY A 79 -9.80 13.60 -4.44
CA GLY A 79 -10.07 14.43 -3.25
C GLY A 79 -8.89 14.58 -2.26
N GLY A 80 -7.80 13.81 -2.39
CA GLY A 80 -6.59 13.98 -1.58
C GLY A 80 -5.54 14.84 -2.27
N GLU A 81 -5.69 16.16 -2.24
CA GLU A 81 -4.72 17.09 -2.82
C GLU A 81 -3.37 17.05 -2.09
N PRO A 82 -2.22 17.04 -2.80
CA PRO A 82 -0.91 17.13 -2.19
C PRO A 82 -0.70 18.56 -1.67
N ARG A 83 -0.57 18.71 -0.34
CA ARG A 83 -0.07 19.97 0.22
C ARG A 83 1.44 20.00 0.01
N ARG A 84 1.85 20.96 -0.83
CA ARG A 84 3.21 21.23 -1.29
C ARG A 84 4.15 21.64 -0.17
#